data_AF-A0A960SPL6-F1
#
_entry.id   AF-A0A960SPL6-F1
#
_cell.length_a   1.000
_cell.length_b   1.000
_cell.length_c   1.000
_cell.angle_alpha   90.00
_cell.angle_beta   90.00
_cell.angle_gamma   90.00
#
_symmetry.space_group_name_H-M   'P 1'
#
loop_
_entity.id
_entity.type
_entity.pdbx_description
1 polymer ?
#
loop_
_entity_poly.entity_id
_entity_poly.type
_entity_poly.pdbx_seq_one_letter_code
_entity_poly.pdbx_strand_id
1 'polypeptide(L)' 'ELGSYALATALDELYGLGYAHTEEEDALIEAVTLEQVRAAAAACLCPERAVVALVGPTSGVRPGTQV' A
#
# COMPACT_ATOMS: atom_id res chain seq x y z
N GLU A 1 -6.86 1.35 22.81
CA GLU A 1 -6.04 0.15 22.52
C GLU A 1 -6.80 -1.17 22.40
N LEU A 2 -7.94 -1.41 23.10
CA LEU A 2 -8.75 -2.62 22.84
C LEU A 2 -9.63 -2.51 21.59
N GLY A 3 -10.19 -1.32 21.34
CA GLY A 3 -11.05 -1.09 20.17
C GLY A 3 -10.29 -1.19 18.83
N SER A 4 -9.02 -0.78 18.79
CA SER A 4 -8.15 -0.95 17.63
C SER A 4 -7.84 -2.42 17.36
N TYR A 5 -7.52 -3.19 18.41
CA TYR A 5 -7.29 -4.62 18.29
C TYR A 5 -8.55 -5.38 17.81
N ALA A 6 -9.70 -5.10 18.41
CA ALA A 6 -10.96 -5.72 17.99
C ALA A 6 -11.32 -5.41 16.52
N LEU A 7 -11.01 -4.21 16.05
CA LEU A 7 -11.20 -3.84 14.64
C LEU A 7 -10.23 -4.61 13.73
N ALA A 8 -8.95 -4.69 14.09
CA ALA A 8 -7.95 -5.44 13.33
C ALA A 8 -8.36 -6.91 13.18
N THR A 9 -8.68 -7.60 14.28
CA THR A 9 -9.13 -9.00 14.24
C THR A 9 -10.41 -9.19 13.42
N ALA A 10 -11.38 -8.26 13.53
CA ALA A 10 -12.60 -8.33 12.72
C ALA A 10 -12.32 -8.15 11.22
N LEU A 11 -11.35 -7.31 10.85
CA LEU A 11 -10.92 -7.14 9.46
C LEU A 11 -10.14 -8.35 8.96
N ASP A 12 -9.29 -8.95 9.78
CA ASP A 12 -8.57 -10.17 9.43
C ASP A 12 -9.54 -11.32 9.12
N GLU A 13 -10.59 -11.49 9.93
CA GLU A 13 -11.67 -12.43 9.65
C GLU A 13 -12.46 -12.06 8.37
N LEU A 14 -12.78 -10.76 8.20
CA LEU A 14 -13.53 -10.29 7.04
C LEU A 14 -12.77 -10.51 5.72
N TYR A 15 -11.45 -10.34 5.71
CA TYR A 15 -10.59 -10.55 4.55
C TYR A 15 -10.10 -12.00 4.41
N GLY A 16 -10.45 -12.89 5.34
CA GLY A 16 -10.12 -14.31 5.29
C GLY A 16 -8.69 -14.66 5.72
N LEU A 17 -8.05 -13.77 6.48
CA LEU A 17 -6.72 -13.95 7.08
C LEU A 17 -6.78 -14.81 8.35
N GLY A 18 -7.90 -14.72 9.09
CA GLY A 18 -8.22 -15.53 10.27
C GLY A 18 -7.73 -14.95 11.60
N TYR A 19 -8.31 -15.41 12.72
CA TYR A 19 -8.14 -14.81 14.04
C TYR A 19 -6.70 -14.79 14.56
N ALA A 20 -5.89 -15.77 14.14
CA ALA A 20 -4.51 -15.91 14.55
C ALA A 20 -3.54 -15.07 13.70
N HIS A 21 -4.04 -14.41 12.65
CA HIS A 21 -3.19 -13.69 11.70
C HIS A 21 -2.26 -12.68 12.38
N THR A 22 -2.79 -11.91 13.33
CA THR A 22 -2.00 -10.94 14.11
C THR A 22 -0.84 -11.58 14.87
N GLU A 23 -0.95 -12.85 15.28
CA GLU A 23 0.12 -13.57 15.99
C GLU A 23 1.19 -14.11 15.02
N GLU A 24 0.81 -14.40 13.78
CA GLU A 24 1.68 -14.99 12.75
C GLU A 24 2.35 -13.94 11.85
N GLU A 25 1.77 -12.73 11.77
CA GLU A 25 2.16 -11.66 10.85
C GLU A 25 3.65 -11.31 10.96
N ASP A 26 4.17 -11.16 12.19
CA ASP A 26 5.58 -10.82 12.42
C ASP A 26 6.53 -11.82 11.76
N ALA A 27 6.28 -13.12 11.96
CA ALA A 27 7.10 -14.18 11.38
C ALA A 27 7.01 -14.21 9.84
N LEU A 28 5.84 -13.90 9.28
CA LEU A 28 5.65 -13.82 7.83
C LEU A 28 6.41 -12.63 7.23
N ILE A 29 6.43 -11.49 7.91
CA ILE A 29 7.18 -10.29 7.49
C ILE A 29 8.69 -10.57 7.57
N GLU A 30 9.17 -11.18 8.65
CA GLU A 30 10.59 -11.50 8.83
C GLU A 30 11.10 -12.53 7.80
N ALA A 31 10.23 -13.41 7.32
CA ALA A 31 10.55 -14.41 6.31
C ALA A 31 10.70 -13.84 4.88
N VAL A 32 10.39 -12.55 4.67
CA VAL A 32 10.45 -11.93 3.33
C VAL A 32 11.88 -11.92 2.79
N THR A 33 12.03 -12.47 1.58
CA THR A 33 13.31 -12.52 0.86
C THR A 33 13.44 -11.38 -0.15
N LEU A 34 14.68 -11.07 -0.53
CA LEU A 34 14.97 -10.07 -1.57
C LEU A 34 14.35 -10.45 -2.93
N GLU A 35 14.27 -11.74 -3.25
CA GLU A 35 13.67 -12.21 -4.50
C GLU A 35 12.16 -11.92 -4.53
N GLN A 36 11.44 -12.21 -3.45
CA GLN A 36 10.02 -11.90 -3.32
C GLN A 36 9.76 -10.39 -3.42
N VAL A 37 10.62 -9.56 -2.80
CA VAL A 37 10.53 -8.10 -2.94
C VAL A 37 10.68 -7.67 -4.40
N ARG A 38 11.67 -8.21 -5.12
CA ARG A 38 11.87 -7.92 -6.56
C ARG A 38 10.68 -8.37 -7.40
N ALA A 39 10.13 -9.54 -7.14
CA ALA A 39 8.95 -10.05 -7.83
C ALA A 39 7.72 -9.19 -7.59
N ALA A 40 7.45 -8.79 -6.34
CA ALA A 40 6.35 -7.91 -5.98
C ALA A 40 6.49 -6.52 -6.65
N ALA A 41 7.70 -5.95 -6.65
CA ALA A 41 7.98 -4.69 -7.34
C ALA A 41 7.66 -4.77 -8.83
N ALA A 42 8.09 -5.84 -9.51
CA ALA A 42 7.80 -6.04 -10.93
C ALA A 42 6.29 -6.22 -11.23
N ALA A 43 5.54 -6.84 -10.31
CA ALA A 43 4.10 -7.06 -10.46
C ALA A 43 3.26 -5.80 -10.20
N CYS A 44 3.68 -4.94 -9.26
CA CYS A 44 2.91 -3.79 -8.80
C CYS A 44 3.30 -2.47 -9.48
N LEU A 45 4.58 -2.30 -9.85
CA LEU A 45 5.09 -1.04 -10.40
C LEU A 45 5.06 -1.07 -11.93
N CYS A 46 3.87 -0.84 -12.49
CA CYS A 46 3.68 -0.71 -13.93
C CYS A 46 3.44 0.77 -14.30
N PRO A 47 4.41 1.46 -14.93
CA PRO A 47 4.25 2.86 -15.33
C PRO A 47 3.00 3.11 -16.17
N GLU A 48 2.61 2.15 -17.00
CA GLU A 48 1.44 2.23 -17.88
C GLU A 48 0.11 2.18 -17.11
N ARG A 49 0.12 1.72 -15.86
CA ARG A 49 -1.03 1.65 -14.95
C ARG A 49 -0.93 2.68 -13.82
N ALA A 50 0.02 3.61 -13.88
CA ALA A 50 0.21 4.62 -12.86
C ALA A 50 -0.90 5.68 -12.91
N VAL A 51 -1.45 6.02 -11.75
CA VAL A 51 -2.37 7.16 -11.57
C VAL A 51 -1.66 8.22 -10.73
N VAL A 52 -1.51 9.42 -11.27
CA VAL A 52 -0.82 10.54 -10.62
C VAL A 52 -1.82 11.64 -10.29
N ALA A 53 -1.96 11.97 -9.01
CA ALA A 53 -2.78 13.08 -8.53
C ALA A 53 -1.86 14.17 -7.94
N LEU A 54 -1.85 15.35 -8.56
CA LEU A 54 -1.14 16.52 -8.05
C LEU A 54 -2.15 17.45 -7.36
N VAL A 55 -1.99 17.63 -6.05
CA VAL A 55 -2.83 18.54 -5.26
C VAL A 55 -1.98 19.72 -4.82
N GLY A 56 -2.41 20.91 -5.19
CA GLY A 56 -1.77 22.16 -4.83
C GLY A 56 -2.71 23.33 -5.08
N PRO A 57 -2.36 24.54 -4.65
CA PRO A 57 -3.12 25.73 -5.00
C PRO A 57 -3.22 25.84 -6.52
N THR A 58 -4.38 26.22 -7.04
CA THR A 58 -4.57 26.52 -8.46
C THR A 58 -3.86 27.84 -8.77
N SER A 59 -2.53 27.85 -8.80
CA SER A 59 -1.81 28.98 -9.37
C SER A 59 -2.11 28.97 -10.86
N GLY A 60 -2.74 30.04 -11.35
CA GLY A 60 -3.08 30.19 -12.75
C GLY A 60 -1.81 30.30 -13.60
N VAL A 61 -1.18 29.17 -13.93
CA VAL A 61 -0.15 29.11 -14.95
C VAL A 61 -0.86 29.01 -16.29
N ARG A 62 -0.82 30.11 -17.06
CA ARG A 62 -1.18 30.08 -18.49
C ARG A 62 -0.07 29.32 -19.23
N PRO A 63 -0.38 28.29 -20.04
CA PRO A 63 0.62 27.68 -20.89
C PRO A 63 0.87 28.62 -22.08
N GLY A 64 2.00 29.33 -22.06
CA GLY A 64 2.44 30.17 -23.16
C GLY A 64 3.36 31.28 -22.70
N THR A 65 4.66 30.99 -22.66
CA THR A 65 5.82 31.85 -22.99
C THR A 65 7.03 31.36 -22.22
N GLN A 66 7.95 30.67 -22.88
CA GLN A 66 9.31 31.18 -22.98
C GLN A 66 10.00 30.62 -24.22
N VAL A 67 10.66 31.57 -24.90
CA VAL A 67 11.53 31.50 -26.08
C VAL A 67 12.78 30.68 -25.83
#